data_AF-A0A1Q7D6Y3-F1
#
_entry.id   AF-A0A1Q7D6Y3-F1
#
_cell.length_a   1.000
_cell.length_b   1.000
_cell.length_c   1.000
_cell.angle_alpha   90.00
_cell.angle_beta   90.00
_cell.angle_gamma   90.00
#
_symmetry.space_group_name_H-M   'P 1'
#
loop_
_entity.id
_entity.type
_entity.pdbx_description
1 polymer ?
#
loop_
_entity_poly.entity_id
_entity_poly.type
_entity_poly.pdbx_seq_one_letter_code
_entity_poly.pdbx_strand_id
1 'polypeptide(L)' 'MKGVYRQLQNFMSVHEGCGPNAVAVDAVPPPSPEGYNLSACCDCGATFQRWVSAEDARHDMIFTTLLVSWN' A
#
# COMPACT_ATOMS: atom_id res chain seq x y z
N MET A 1 -3.57 14.40 4.47
CA MET A 1 -2.43 13.47 4.56
C MET A 1 -2.44 12.59 3.33
N LYS A 2 -1.38 12.59 2.52
CA LYS A 2 -1.26 11.81 1.27
C LYS A 2 -0.19 10.74 1.49
N GLY A 3 -0.57 9.59 2.04
CA GLY A 3 0.33 8.43 2.16
C GLY A 3 -0.14 7.34 1.22
N VAL A 4 0.78 6.68 0.50
CA VAL A 4 0.41 5.61 -0.43
C VAL A 4 -0.25 4.44 0.30
N TYR A 5 0.14 4.15 1.55
CA TYR A 5 -0.48 3.09 2.35
C TYR A 5 -1.93 3.41 2.74
N ARG A 6 -2.28 4.67 3.01
CA ARG A 6 -3.68 5.04 3.29
C ARG A 6 -4.57 4.84 2.06
N GLN A 7 -4.03 5.07 0.86
CA GLN A 7 -4.73 4.79 -0.39
C GLN A 7 -4.89 3.29 -0.63
N LEU A 8 -3.84 2.49 -0.35
CA LEU A 8 -3.92 1.03 -0.40
C LEU A 8 -4.94 0.48 0.60
N GLN A 9 -4.92 0.93 1.85
CA GLN A 9 -5.89 0.53 2.87
C GLN A 9 -7.33 0.87 2.45
N ASN A 10 -7.55 2.05 1.87
CA ASN A 10 -8.87 2.42 1.37
C ASN A 10 -9.31 1.51 0.21
N PHE A 11 -8.39 1.17 -0.69
CA PHE A 11 -8.65 0.18 -1.75
C PHE A 11 -9.03 -1.18 -1.17
N MET A 12 -8.25 -1.71 -0.22
CA MET A 12 -8.54 -2.98 0.45
C MET A 12 -9.88 -2.94 1.19
N SER A 13 -10.21 -1.83 1.87
CA SER A 13 -11.47 -1.68 2.60
C SER A 13 -12.68 -1.65 1.67
N VAL A 14 -12.58 -1.02 0.49
CA VAL A 14 -13.65 -1.06 -0.53
C VAL A 14 -13.84 -2.47 -1.08
N HIS A 15 -12.78 -3.28 -1.13
CA HIS A 15 -12.77 -4.62 -1.69
C HIS A 15 -12.85 -5.74 -0.64
N GLU A 16 -13.07 -5.41 0.64
CA GLU A 16 -13.34 -6.38 1.71
C GLU A 16 -14.50 -7.31 1.35
N GLY A 17 -15.56 -6.75 0.74
CA GLY A 17 -16.74 -7.50 0.32
C GLY A 17 -16.51 -8.45 -0.87
N CYS A 18 -15.36 -8.38 -1.56
CA CYS A 18 -15.03 -9.27 -2.66
C CYS A 18 -14.60 -10.66 -2.17
N GLY A 19 -14.21 -10.79 -0.90
CA GLY A 19 -13.88 -12.07 -0.26
C GLY A 19 -12.56 -12.01 0.52
N PRO A 20 -12.31 -13.02 1.38
CA PRO A 20 -11.06 -13.11 2.11
C PRO A 20 -9.88 -13.26 1.14
N ASN A 21 -8.85 -12.42 1.28
CA ASN A 21 -7.69 -12.38 0.39
C ASN A 21 -8.01 -12.11 -1.09
N ALA A 22 -9.18 -11.54 -1.39
CA ALA A 22 -9.54 -11.18 -2.77
C ALA A 22 -8.60 -10.13 -3.37
N VAL A 23 -7.88 -9.37 -2.52
CA VAL A 23 -6.87 -8.40 -2.94
C VAL A 23 -5.47 -8.97 -2.76
N ALA A 24 -4.82 -9.30 -3.87
CA ALA A 24 -3.39 -9.62 -3.90
C ALA A 24 -2.58 -8.33 -3.98
N VAL A 25 -1.63 -8.14 -3.05
CA VAL A 25 -0.75 -6.97 -3.00
C VAL A 25 0.68 -7.42 -3.32
N ASP A 26 1.33 -6.71 -4.23
CA ASP A 26 2.71 -6.97 -4.66
C ASP A 26 3.50 -5.65 -4.67
N ALA A 27 4.75 -5.72 -4.19
CA ALA A 27 5.66 -4.59 -4.14
C ALA A 27 6.96 -4.96 -4.84
N VAL A 28 7.17 -4.43 -6.05
CA VAL A 28 8.36 -4.70 -6.85
C VAL A 28 9.36 -3.55 -6.68
N PRO A 29 10.50 -3.77 -6.01
CA PRO A 29 11.58 -2.78 -6.04
C PRO A 29 12.21 -2.77 -7.44
N PRO A 30 12.49 -1.59 -8.02
CA PRO A 30 13.36 -1.48 -9.19
C PRO A 30 14.80 -1.88 -8.80
N PRO A 31 15.71 -2.04 -9.77
CA PRO A 31 17.12 -2.29 -9.49
C PRO A 31 17.85 -1.15 -8.74
N SER A 32 17.19 0.00 -8.53
CA SER A 32 17.72 1.18 -7.84
C SER A 32 17.05 1.38 -6.47
N PRO A 33 17.72 1.93 -5.44
CA PRO A 33 17.13 2.13 -4.09
C PRO A 33 16.13 3.30 -4.00
N GLU A 34 15.59 3.77 -5.12
CA GLU A 34 14.78 5.00 -5.18
C GLU A 34 13.33 4.81 -4.71
N GLY A 35 12.86 3.57 -4.62
CA GLY A 35 11.48 3.29 -4.27
C GLY A 35 11.06 1.86 -4.61
N TYR A 36 9.76 1.64 -4.76
CA TYR A 36 9.17 0.42 -5.30
C TYR A 36 7.85 0.72 -5.98
N ASN A 37 7.46 -0.11 -6.95
CA ASN A 37 6.13 -0.05 -7.54
C ASN A 37 5.19 -0.94 -6.72
N LEU A 38 4.22 -0.31 -6.07
CA LEU A 38 3.18 -1.00 -5.32
C LEU A 38 2.01 -1.27 -6.25
N SER A 39 1.62 -2.52 -6.35
CA SER A 39 0.44 -2.95 -7.10
C SER A 39 -0.47 -3.77 -6.21
N ALA A 40 -1.78 -3.61 -6.37
CA ALA A 40 -2.77 -4.46 -5.77
C ALA A 40 -3.82 -4.82 -6.81
N CYS A 41 -4.17 -6.09 -6.90
CA CYS A 41 -5.16 -6.60 -7.82
C CYS A 41 -6.24 -7.32 -7.03
N CYS A 42 -7.49 -6.94 -7.25
CA CYS A 42 -8.64 -7.63 -6.71
C CYS A 42 -9.17 -8.65 -7.72
N ASP A 43 -9.63 -9.82 -7.26
CA ASP A 43 -10.32 -10.82 -8.09
C ASP A 43 -11.55 -10.27 -8.83
N CYS A 44 -12.13 -9.16 -8.36
CA CYS A 44 -13.20 -8.46 -9.08
C CYS A 44 -12.72 -7.71 -10.34
N GLY A 45 -11.42 -7.74 -10.65
CA GLY A 45 -10.78 -7.06 -11.78
C GLY A 45 -10.31 -5.62 -11.47
N ALA A 46 -10.47 -5.14 -10.23
CA ALA A 46 -9.99 -3.82 -9.85
C ALA A 46 -8.48 -3.84 -9.60
N THR A 47 -7.76 -2.87 -10.17
CA THR A 47 -6.31 -2.75 -10.01
C THR A 47 -5.94 -1.40 -9.41
N PHE A 48 -5.02 -1.43 -8.45
CA PHE A 48 -4.37 -0.28 -7.88
C PHE A 48 -2.88 -0.35 -8.22
N GLN A 49 -2.29 0.72 -8.76
CA GLN A 49 -0.86 0.79 -9.00
C GLN A 49 -0.33 2.17 -8.64
N ARG A 50 0.71 2.22 -7.82
CA ARG A 50 1.37 3.45 -7.40
C ARG A 50 2.86 3.25 -7.18
N TRP A 51 3.64 4.22 -7.65
CA TRP A 51 5.03 4.36 -7.27
C TRP A 51 5.14 4.85 -5.82
N VAL A 52 5.95 4.18 -5.02
CA VAL A 52 6.31 4.57 -3.66
C VAL A 52 7.78 4.93 -3.67
N SER A 53 8.10 6.22 -3.55
CA SER A 53 9.48 6.66 -3.38
C SER A 53 10.00 6.25 -2.00
N ALA A 54 11.31 6.10 -1.84
CA ALA A 54 11.92 5.79 -0.55
C ALA A 54 11.55 6.82 0.54
N GLU A 55 11.33 8.09 0.18
CA GLU A 55 10.82 9.12 1.09
C GLU A 55 9.36 8.88 1.51
N ASP A 56 8.50 8.46 0.59
CA ASP A 56 7.09 8.15 0.87
C ASP A 56 6.98 6.92 1.78
N ALA A 57 7.78 5.88 1.49
CA ALA A 57 7.90 4.70 2.34
C ALA A 57 8.38 5.05 3.77
N ARG A 58 9.36 5.95 3.90
CA ARG A 58 9.83 6.43 5.21
C ARG A 58 8.76 7.22 5.95
N HIS A 59 8.06 8.12 5.26
CA HIS A 59 6.95 8.86 5.85
C HIS A 59 5.86 7.91 6.36
N ASP A 60 5.50 6.90 5.56
CA ASP A 60 4.49 5.94 5.92
C ASP A 60 4.91 5.09 7.14
N MET A 61 6.15 4.58 7.14
CA MET A 61 6.72 3.80 8.25
C MET A 61 6.82 4.61 9.56
N ILE A 62 7.15 5.91 9.48
CA ILE A 62 7.17 6.80 10.65
C ILE A 62 5.75 6.97 11.20
N PHE A 63 4.74 7.14 10.34
CA PHE A 63 3.35 7.20 10.76
C PHE A 63 2.89 5.87 11.41
N THR A 64 3.25 4.71 10.84
CA THR A 64 2.90 3.40 11.42
C THR A 64 3.60 3.17 12.78
N THR A 65 4.86 3.56 12.92
CA THR A 65 5.64 3.37 14.15
C THR A 65 5.19 4.31 15.27
N LEU A 66 4.82 5.54 14.94
CA LEU A 66 4.26 6.50 15.90
C LEU A 66 2.85 6.11 16.35
N LEU A 67 2.06 5.44 15.50
CA LEU A 67 0.74 4.92 15.88
C LEU A 67 0.83 3.68 16.80
N VAL A 68 1.88 2.86 16.67
CA VAL A 68 2.12 1.70 17.57
C VAL A 68 2.64 2.12 18.95
N SER A 69 3.36 3.24 19.04
CA SER A 69 3.92 3.73 20.32
C SER A 69 2.91 4.50 21.19
N TRP A 70 1.63 4.54 20.82
CA TRP A 70 0.56 5.22 21.54
C TRP A 70 -0.56 4.28 22.03
N ASN A 71 -0.24 2.99 22.16
CA ASN A 71 -1.08 1.98 22.82
C ASN A 71 -0.31 1.36 24.00
#